data_AF-A0A835IYK8-F1
#
_entry.id   AF-A0A835IYK8-F1
#
_cell.length_a   1.000
_cell.length_b   1.000
_cell.length_c   1.000
_cell.angle_alpha   90.00
_cell.angle_beta   90.00
_cell.angle_gamma   90.00
#
_symmetry.space_group_name_H-M   'P 1'
#
loop_
_entity.id
_entity.type
_entity.pdbx_description
1 polymer ?
#
loop_
_entity_poly.entity_id
_entity_poly.type
_entity_poly.pdbx_seq_one_letter_code
_entity_poly.pdbx_strand_id
1 'polypeptide(L)'
;MALLWEARGQMDGASRLKGGTRLSQVAMDEVVDIKKWIVFYPIYINSKKTIAQGRRISASKACENPKYDEIYDCCRHLQLRCAPEKDKAYPRDFMERGRVRVLLKKEDGTLYNPAVATSMYLYFSFSV
;
A
#
# COMPACT_ATOMS: atom_id res chain seq x y z
N MET A 1 5.64 43.24 57.50
CA MET A 1 7.00 42.71 57.74
C MET A 1 7.41 41.99 56.45
N ALA A 2 7.96 42.72 55.48
CA ALA A 2 9.42 42.85 55.29
C ALA A 2 9.98 41.52 54.71
N LEU A 3 10.57 41.42 53.51
CA LEU A 3 11.31 42.36 52.67
C LEU A 3 11.46 41.80 51.24
N LEU A 4 11.45 42.72 50.27
CA LEU A 4 12.39 42.89 49.16
C LEU A 4 12.98 41.64 48.46
N TRP A 5 12.61 41.48 47.18
CA TRP A 5 13.62 41.37 46.12
C TRP A 5 12.99 41.87 44.81
N GLU A 6 13.19 43.17 44.57
CA GLU A 6 13.09 43.79 43.26
C GLU A 6 14.42 43.60 42.54
N ALA A 7 14.41 43.02 41.34
CA ALA A 7 15.38 43.38 40.31
C ALA A 7 14.84 43.06 38.91
N ARG A 8 14.16 44.09 38.37
CA ARG A 8 14.14 44.54 36.96
C ARG A 8 14.84 43.66 35.92
N GLY A 9 14.04 43.21 34.96
CA GLY A 9 14.43 43.10 33.55
C GLY A 9 13.27 43.61 32.70
N GLN A 10 13.42 44.79 32.11
CA GLN A 10 12.43 45.51 31.31
C GLN A 10 12.90 45.62 29.85
N MET A 11 11.93 45.77 28.94
CA MET A 11 12.01 46.04 27.49
C MET A 11 12.13 44.75 26.63
N ASP A 12 11.33 44.46 25.60
CA ASP A 12 10.47 45.28 24.74
C ASP A 12 9.24 44.52 24.20
N GLY A 13 8.21 45.29 23.89
CA GLY A 13 6.93 44.78 23.39
C GLY A 13 6.97 44.29 21.94
N ALA A 14 6.13 43.30 21.66
CA ALA A 14 5.47 43.13 20.38
C ALA A 14 4.10 42.51 20.63
N SER A 15 3.08 43.34 20.45
CA SER A 15 1.68 42.93 20.39
C SER A 15 1.40 42.26 19.03
N ARG A 16 0.27 41.53 18.96
CA ARG A 16 -0.40 41.01 17.73
C ARG A 16 0.26 39.74 17.16
N LEU A 17 -0.42 38.60 16.94
CA LEU A 17 -1.70 38.37 16.27
C LEU A 17 -2.38 37.07 16.74
N LYS A 18 -3.71 37.05 16.57
CA LYS A 18 -4.62 35.92 16.71
C LYS A 18 -4.35 34.83 15.67
N GLY A 19 -4.68 33.58 15.99
CA GLY A 19 -5.08 32.57 15.00
C GLY A 19 -4.10 31.44 14.74
N GLY A 20 -3.91 30.56 15.72
CA GLY A 20 -3.35 29.23 15.47
C GLY A 20 -4.41 28.30 14.90
N THR A 21 -4.71 28.43 13.60
CA THR A 21 -5.49 27.44 12.86
C THR A 21 -4.71 26.13 12.90
N ARG A 22 -5.18 25.15 13.68
CA ARG A 22 -4.72 23.76 13.65
C ARG A 22 -5.09 23.16 12.29
N LEU A 23 -4.27 23.43 11.27
CA LEU A 23 -4.31 22.79 9.96
C LEU A 23 -3.74 21.36 9.98
N SER A 24 -3.63 20.74 11.15
CA SER A 24 -3.19 19.34 11.28
C SER A 24 -4.34 18.34 11.15
N GLN A 25 -5.54 18.78 10.75
CA GLN A 25 -6.73 17.92 10.71
C GLN A 25 -7.22 17.60 9.29
N VAL A 26 -6.48 18.01 8.26
CA VAL A 26 -6.73 17.60 6.86
C VAL A 26 -5.61 16.67 6.41
N ALA A 27 -5.64 15.43 6.92
CA ALA A 27 -5.06 14.24 6.30
C ALA A 27 -5.44 13.02 7.16
N MET A 28 -6.72 12.90 7.52
CA MET A 28 -7.26 11.57 7.73
C MET A 28 -7.28 11.00 6.31
N ASP A 29 -6.31 10.14 5.99
CA ASP A 29 -6.32 9.36 4.76
C ASP A 29 -7.77 8.98 4.47
N GLU A 30 -8.27 9.34 3.30
CA GLU A 30 -9.50 8.72 2.81
C GLU A 30 -9.34 7.23 3.12
N VAL A 31 -10.23 6.66 3.92
CA VAL A 31 -10.15 5.24 4.27
C VAL A 31 -10.49 4.51 2.99
N VAL A 32 -9.47 4.33 2.14
CA VAL A 32 -9.59 3.67 0.86
C VAL A 32 -10.03 2.25 1.19
N ASP A 33 -11.26 1.89 0.80
CA ASP A 33 -11.79 0.55 1.04
C ASP A 33 -11.08 -0.45 0.11
N ILE A 34 -9.91 -0.89 0.55
CA ILE A 34 -9.09 -1.87 -0.16
C ILE A 34 -9.67 -3.30 -0.08
N LYS A 35 -10.76 -3.53 0.67
CA LYS A 35 -11.33 -4.88 0.85
C LYS A 35 -11.84 -5.46 -0.46
N LYS A 36 -12.31 -4.60 -1.37
CA LYS A 36 -12.80 -4.97 -2.70
C LYS A 36 -11.68 -5.11 -3.75
N TRP A 37 -10.47 -4.69 -3.42
CA TRP A 37 -9.34 -4.75 -4.36
C TRP A 37 -8.94 -6.20 -4.59
N ILE A 38 -8.43 -6.45 -5.79
CA ILE A 38 -7.97 -7.78 -6.22
C ILE A 38 -6.86 -8.23 -5.29
N VAL A 39 -6.97 -9.47 -4.81
CA VAL A 39 -5.97 -10.08 -3.95
C VAL A 39 -4.95 -10.80 -4.81
N PHE A 40 -3.67 -10.50 -4.56
CA PHE A 40 -2.56 -11.18 -5.19
C PHE A 40 -1.61 -11.76 -4.13
N TYR A 41 -1.51 -13.09 -4.10
CA TYR A 41 -0.53 -13.81 -3.30
C TYR A 41 0.60 -14.30 -4.21
N PRO A 42 1.86 -14.34 -3.72
CA PRO A 42 2.99 -14.83 -4.52
C PRO A 42 2.77 -16.23 -5.12
N ILE A 43 2.14 -17.13 -4.35
CA ILE A 43 1.87 -18.50 -4.79
C ILE A 43 1.06 -18.62 -6.09
N TYR A 44 0.29 -17.58 -6.48
CA TYR A 44 -0.54 -17.61 -7.67
C TYR A 44 0.27 -17.74 -8.96
N ILE A 45 1.51 -17.24 -8.96
CA ILE A 45 2.43 -17.28 -10.11
C ILE A 45 3.64 -18.17 -9.85
N ASN A 46 3.64 -18.99 -8.79
CA ASN A 46 4.76 -19.87 -8.47
C ASN A 46 4.73 -21.14 -9.34
N SER A 47 5.75 -21.32 -10.19
CA SER A 47 5.87 -22.46 -11.12
C SER A 47 6.03 -23.80 -10.41
N LYS A 48 6.68 -23.81 -9.22
CA LYS A 48 6.92 -25.01 -8.41
C LYS A 48 5.69 -25.52 -7.66
N LYS A 49 4.61 -24.74 -7.62
CA LYS A 49 3.37 -25.11 -6.95
C LYS A 49 2.35 -25.58 -7.97
N THR A 50 1.52 -26.54 -7.58
CA THR A 50 0.42 -27.03 -8.42
C THR A 50 -0.81 -26.11 -8.33
N ILE A 51 -1.78 -26.32 -9.23
CA ILE A 51 -3.07 -25.63 -9.15
C ILE A 51 -3.78 -25.92 -7.82
N ALA A 52 -3.72 -27.18 -7.36
CA ALA A 52 -4.31 -27.59 -6.08
C ALA A 52 -3.66 -26.86 -4.88
N GLN A 53 -2.35 -26.61 -4.96
CA GLN A 53 -1.59 -25.88 -3.96
C GLN A 53 -1.81 -24.36 -4.02
N GLY A 54 -2.34 -23.81 -5.12
CA GLY A 54 -2.74 -22.41 -5.20
C GLY A 54 -2.32 -21.66 -6.46
N ARG A 55 -1.51 -22.26 -7.34
CA ARG A 55 -1.14 -21.63 -8.62
C ARG A 55 -2.38 -21.32 -9.45
N ARG A 56 -2.41 -20.15 -10.09
CA ARG A 56 -3.56 -19.65 -10.89
C ARG A 56 -3.32 -19.66 -12.39
N ILE A 57 -2.06 -19.79 -12.82
CA ILE A 57 -1.66 -19.76 -14.23
C ILE A 57 -0.95 -21.06 -14.64
N SER A 58 -0.69 -21.23 -15.94
CA SER A 58 0.06 -22.37 -16.46
C SER A 58 1.51 -22.36 -15.96
N ALA A 59 2.11 -23.53 -15.76
CA ALA A 59 3.50 -23.65 -15.31
C ALA A 59 4.49 -22.93 -16.22
N SER A 60 4.23 -22.97 -17.54
CA SER A 60 5.06 -22.35 -18.59
C SER A 60 5.07 -20.82 -18.55
N LYS A 61 4.09 -20.20 -17.89
CA LYS A 61 3.98 -18.75 -17.73
C LYS A 61 4.17 -18.35 -16.28
N ALA A 62 4.63 -19.24 -15.41
CA ALA A 62 4.81 -18.99 -14.01
C ALA A 62 6.30 -18.75 -13.71
N CYS A 63 6.60 -17.90 -12.75
CA CYS A 63 7.96 -17.64 -12.30
C CYS A 63 8.37 -18.60 -11.18
N GLU A 64 9.66 -18.86 -11.07
CA GLU A 64 10.23 -19.65 -9.98
C GLU A 64 10.31 -18.82 -8.69
N ASN A 65 9.71 -19.30 -7.60
CA ASN A 65 9.83 -18.70 -6.26
C ASN A 65 9.56 -17.17 -6.20
N PRO A 66 8.38 -16.70 -6.66
CA PRO A 66 8.00 -15.29 -6.57
C PRO A 66 8.05 -14.78 -5.14
N LYS A 67 8.64 -13.60 -4.93
CA LYS A 67 8.62 -12.93 -3.63
C LYS A 67 7.56 -11.85 -3.59
N TYR A 68 7.07 -11.61 -2.38
CA TYR A 68 6.11 -10.56 -2.11
C TYR A 68 6.62 -9.17 -2.53
N ASP A 69 7.88 -8.83 -2.19
CA ASP A 69 8.42 -7.50 -2.47
C ASP A 69 8.57 -7.26 -3.99
N GLU A 70 8.98 -8.28 -4.75
CA GLU A 70 9.08 -8.23 -6.22
C GLU A 70 7.72 -7.94 -6.86
N ILE A 71 6.66 -8.59 -6.36
CA ILE A 71 5.29 -8.35 -6.82
C ILE A 71 4.85 -6.92 -6.49
N TYR A 72 5.19 -6.41 -5.32
CA TYR A 72 4.85 -5.04 -4.96
C TYR A 72 5.57 -4.03 -5.88
N ASP A 73 6.86 -4.23 -6.11
CA ASP A 73 7.67 -3.37 -6.97
C ASP A 73 7.20 -3.40 -8.43
N CYS A 74 6.88 -4.58 -8.97
CA CYS A 74 6.30 -4.69 -10.31
C CYS A 74 4.92 -4.01 -10.41
N CYS A 75 4.06 -4.10 -9.38
CA CYS A 75 2.79 -3.34 -9.37
C CYS A 75 3.04 -1.82 -9.44
N ARG A 76 4.05 -1.33 -8.72
CA ARG A 76 4.46 0.08 -8.71
C ARG A 76 5.02 0.51 -10.07
N HIS A 77 5.85 -0.34 -10.69
CA HIS A 77 6.40 -0.10 -12.02
C HIS A 77 5.31 -0.03 -13.09
N LEU A 78 4.30 -0.90 -13.00
CA LEU A 78 3.11 -0.89 -13.86
C LEU A 78 2.14 0.26 -13.56
N GLN A 79 2.48 1.17 -12.64
CA GLN A 79 1.67 2.32 -12.24
C GLN A 79 0.26 1.92 -11.75
N LEU A 80 0.15 0.72 -11.17
CA LEU A 80 -1.10 0.24 -10.58
C LEU A 80 -1.22 0.73 -9.14
N ARG A 81 -2.44 1.08 -8.73
CA ARG A 81 -2.71 1.39 -7.34
C ARG A 81 -2.73 0.07 -6.55
N CYS A 82 -1.84 -0.04 -5.57
CA CYS A 82 -1.66 -1.25 -4.79
C CYS A 82 -1.50 -0.95 -3.30
N ALA A 83 -1.93 -1.87 -2.45
CA ALA A 83 -1.80 -1.79 -1.01
C ALA A 83 -1.06 -3.04 -0.46
N PRO A 84 0.08 -2.84 0.23
CA PRO A 84 0.89 -3.92 0.79
C PRO A 84 0.26 -4.49 2.07
N GLU A 85 0.17 -5.81 2.20
CA GLU A 85 -0.28 -6.50 3.43
C GLU A 85 0.72 -7.63 3.80
N LYS A 86 1.84 -7.26 4.42
CA LYS A 86 2.97 -8.18 4.74
C LYS A 86 2.60 -9.30 5.72
N ASP A 87 1.75 -9.02 6.69
CA ASP A 87 1.44 -9.98 7.77
C ASP A 87 0.45 -11.09 7.36
N LYS A 88 -0.17 -10.96 6.17
CA LYS A 88 -1.18 -11.90 5.70
C LYS A 88 -0.52 -13.14 5.10
N ALA A 89 -1.02 -14.30 5.48
CA ALA A 89 -0.59 -15.58 4.97
C ALA A 89 -1.56 -16.12 3.91
N TYR A 90 -1.06 -16.97 3.02
CA TYR A 90 -1.90 -17.69 2.08
C TYR A 90 -2.73 -18.76 2.82
N PRO A 91 -4.06 -18.86 2.62
CA PRO A 91 -4.90 -19.75 3.42
C PRO A 91 -4.55 -21.24 3.36
N ARG A 92 -3.92 -21.73 2.28
CA ARG A 92 -3.54 -23.15 2.15
C ARG A 92 -2.11 -23.42 2.62
N ASP A 93 -1.31 -22.39 2.85
CA ASP A 93 0.09 -22.49 3.25
C ASP A 93 0.46 -21.27 4.11
N PHE A 94 0.44 -21.44 5.42
CA PHE A 94 0.66 -20.35 6.37
C PHE A 94 2.11 -19.83 6.40
N MET A 95 3.04 -20.58 5.78
CA MET A 95 4.43 -20.19 5.63
C MET A 95 4.62 -19.21 4.47
N GLU A 96 3.73 -19.24 3.47
CA GLU A 96 3.70 -18.28 2.37
C GLU A 96 3.05 -16.98 2.85
N ARG A 97 3.91 -16.02 3.22
CA ARG A 97 3.53 -14.71 3.74
C ARG A 97 3.56 -13.62 2.67
N GLY A 98 2.80 -12.56 2.92
CA GLY A 98 2.68 -11.41 2.05
C GLY A 98 1.50 -11.50 1.11
N ARG A 99 0.75 -10.41 1.03
CA ARG A 99 -0.39 -10.22 0.12
C ARG A 99 -0.35 -8.81 -0.45
N VAL A 100 -0.53 -8.68 -1.75
CA VAL A 100 -0.69 -7.37 -2.40
C VAL A 100 -2.13 -7.23 -2.83
N ARG A 101 -2.77 -6.13 -2.42
CA ARG A 101 -4.08 -5.72 -2.97
C ARG A 101 -3.83 -4.82 -4.16
N VAL A 102 -4.54 -5.05 -5.26
CA VAL A 102 -4.36 -4.29 -6.51
C VAL A 102 -5.70 -3.78 -7.00
N LEU A 103 -5.75 -2.51 -7.38
CA LEU A 103 -6.88 -1.88 -8.02
C LEU A 103 -6.56 -1.63 -9.49
N LEU A 104 -7.29 -2.31 -10.39
CA LEU A 104 -7.11 -2.17 -11.84
C LEU A 104 -7.92 -1.02 -12.43
N LYS A 105 -9.11 -0.77 -11.88
CA LYS A 105 -10.05 0.24 -12.35
C LYS A 105 -10.25 1.33 -11.32
N LYS A 106 -10.32 2.57 -11.76
CA LYS A 106 -10.75 3.71 -10.96
C LYS A 106 -12.26 3.65 -10.77
N GLU A 107 -12.78 4.55 -9.94
CA GLU A 107 -14.21 4.65 -9.65
C GLU A 107 -15.04 5.06 -10.88
N ASP A 108 -14.43 5.81 -11.81
CA ASP A 108 -15.01 6.18 -13.11
C ASP A 108 -15.04 5.02 -14.13
N GLY A 109 -14.51 3.85 -13.77
CA GLY A 109 -14.44 2.67 -14.63
C GLY A 109 -13.22 2.61 -15.56
N THR A 110 -12.41 3.68 -15.63
CA THR A 110 -11.17 3.70 -16.42
C THR A 110 -10.08 2.85 -15.76
N LEU A 111 -9.16 2.32 -16.58
CA LEU A 111 -8.04 1.52 -16.08
C LEU A 111 -6.91 2.42 -15.57
N TYR A 112 -6.22 1.99 -14.50
CA TYR A 112 -4.97 2.63 -14.07
C TYR A 112 -3.88 2.45 -15.12
N ASN A 113 -3.77 1.23 -15.68
CA ASN A 113 -2.88 0.92 -16.78
C ASN A 113 -3.66 0.18 -17.88
N PRO A 114 -3.82 0.75 -19.09
CA PRO A 114 -4.52 0.11 -20.20
C PRO A 114 -3.94 -1.25 -20.63
N ALA A 115 -2.64 -1.49 -20.39
CA ALA A 115 -2.00 -2.77 -20.68
C ALA A 115 -2.44 -3.90 -19.74
N VAL A 116 -2.99 -3.57 -18.57
CA VAL A 116 -3.41 -4.53 -17.53
C VAL A 116 -4.91 -4.40 -17.26
N ALA A 117 -5.70 -4.89 -18.22
CA ALA A 117 -7.16 -4.75 -18.16
C ALA A 117 -7.85 -5.74 -17.20
N THR A 118 -7.24 -6.90 -16.93
CA THR A 118 -7.83 -7.95 -16.10
C THR A 118 -6.85 -8.53 -15.09
N SER A 119 -7.37 -9.19 -14.06
CA SER A 119 -6.57 -9.89 -13.06
C SER A 119 -5.72 -11.02 -13.65
N MET A 120 -6.16 -11.62 -14.76
CA MET A 120 -5.36 -12.62 -15.47
C MET A 120 -4.16 -11.98 -16.18
N TYR A 121 -4.37 -10.85 -16.87
CA TYR A 121 -3.28 -10.11 -17.49
C TYR A 121 -2.30 -9.61 -16.44
N LEU A 122 -2.80 -9.19 -15.28
CA LEU A 122 -1.95 -8.85 -14.13
C LEU A 122 -0.98 -9.99 -13.87
N TYR A 123 -1.43 -11.24 -13.68
CA TYR A 123 -0.54 -12.37 -13.41
C TYR A 123 0.51 -12.63 -14.49
N PHE A 124 0.15 -12.47 -15.76
CA PHE A 124 1.10 -12.61 -16.87
C PHE A 124 2.15 -11.50 -16.93
N SER A 125 1.84 -10.29 -16.45
CA SER A 125 2.82 -9.19 -16.41
C SER A 125 3.95 -9.43 -15.40
N PHE A 126 3.83 -10.40 -14.49
CA PHE A 126 4.89 -10.77 -13.51
C PHE A 126 5.63 -12.06 -13.91
N SER A 127 5.30 -12.66 -15.06
CA SER A 127 6.06 -13.79 -15.59
C SER A 127 7.15 -13.28 -16.52
N VAL A 128 8.41 -13.48 -16.11
CA VAL A 128 9.59 -13.38 -16.98
C VAL A 128 9.77 -14.65 -17.80
#